data_AF-A0A353PB79-F1
#
_entry.id   AF-A0A353PB79-F1
#
_cell.length_a   1.000
_cell.length_b   1.000
_cell.length_c   1.000
_cell.angle_alpha   90.00
_cell.angle_beta   90.00
_cell.angle_gamma   90.00
#
_symmetry.space_group_name_H-M   'P 1'
#
loop_
_entity.id
_entity.type
_entity.pdbx_description
1 polymer ?
#
loop_
_entity_poly.entity_id
_entity_poly.type
_entity_poly.pdbx_seq_one_letter_code
_entity_poly.pdbx_strand_id
1 'polypeptide(L)'
;MSEPQWGHLIERLERLADRLEDWLPPVLMPVDLAQASVWRWRSTGQGRGMLEPVMHYRAAALEDLLGLERQRAALERNVRQFIAGRPAN
;
A
#
# COMPACT_ATOMS: atom_id res chain seq x y z
N MET A 1 42.31 -25.79 23.19
CA MET A 1 40.93 -25.57 22.70
C MET A 1 40.70 -24.08 22.81
N SER A 2 40.61 -23.34 21.70
CA SER A 2 40.42 -21.89 21.76
C SER A 2 39.09 -21.56 22.43
N GLU A 3 39.14 -20.70 23.42
CA GLU A 3 37.95 -20.16 24.08
C GLU A 3 37.08 -19.46 23.03
N PRO A 4 35.78 -19.76 22.97
CA PRO A 4 34.91 -19.12 22.01
C PRO A 4 34.81 -17.62 22.34
N GLN A 5 35.09 -16.78 21.35
CA GLN A 5 35.21 -15.33 21.45
C GLN A 5 33.84 -14.63 21.53
N TRP A 6 32.95 -15.15 22.37
CA TRP A 6 31.54 -14.77 22.43
C TRP A 6 31.36 -13.27 22.69
N GLY A 7 32.19 -12.65 23.53
CA GLY A 7 32.13 -11.21 23.79
C GLY A 7 32.32 -10.36 22.53
N HIS A 8 33.32 -10.70 21.71
CA HIS A 8 33.57 -9.99 20.45
C HIS A 8 32.44 -10.19 19.42
N LEU A 9 31.84 -11.38 19.40
CA LEU A 9 30.69 -11.65 18.55
C LEU A 9 29.46 -10.83 18.97
N ILE A 10 29.18 -10.76 20.29
CA ILE A 10 28.07 -9.99 20.85
C ILE A 10 28.23 -8.50 20.51
N GLU A 11 29.41 -7.92 20.73
CA GLU A 11 29.69 -6.52 20.38
C GLU A 11 29.53 -6.22 18.88
N ARG A 12 29.79 -7.20 18.00
CA ARG A 12 29.57 -7.06 16.55
C ARG A 12 28.09 -7.16 16.21
N LEU A 13 27.34 -8.01 16.89
CA LEU A 13 25.90 -8.16 16.69
C LEU A 13 25.13 -6.92 17.16
N GLU A 14 25.48 -6.35 18.30
CA GLU A 14 24.89 -5.11 18.81
C GLU A 14 25.12 -3.94 17.83
N ARG A 15 26.38 -3.74 17.39
CA ARG A 15 26.69 -2.71 16.39
C ARG A 15 25.99 -2.91 15.04
N LEU A 16 25.69 -4.16 14.69
CA LEU A 16 24.93 -4.48 13.49
C LEU A 16 23.43 -4.21 13.68
N ALA A 17 22.89 -4.50 14.87
CA ALA A 17 21.51 -4.17 15.23
C ALA A 17 21.27 -2.66 15.17
N ASP A 18 22.15 -1.85 15.78
CA ASP A 18 22.04 -0.38 15.77
C ASP A 18 21.99 0.18 14.33
N ARG A 19 22.86 -0.32 13.45
CA ARG A 19 22.90 0.10 12.05
C ARG A 19 21.68 -0.35 11.25
N LEU A 20 21.10 -1.50 11.61
CA LEU A 20 19.90 -2.01 10.97
C LEU A 20 18.67 -1.21 11.41
N GLU A 21 18.62 -0.73 12.66
CA GLU A 21 17.53 0.13 13.13
C GLU A 21 17.41 1.41 12.30
N ASP A 22 18.53 2.06 11.95
CA ASP A 22 18.56 3.23 11.06
C ASP A 22 18.03 2.94 9.65
N TRP A 23 18.03 1.68 9.23
CA TRP A 23 17.57 1.23 7.92
C TRP A 23 16.14 0.67 7.96
N LEU A 24 15.57 0.50 9.16
CA LEU A 24 14.18 0.08 9.29
C LEU A 24 13.25 1.22 8.79
N PRO A 25 12.17 0.89 8.08
CA PRO A 25 11.15 1.88 7.77
C PRO A 25 10.59 2.46 9.06
N PRO A 26 10.15 3.74 9.05
CA PRO A 26 9.31 4.25 10.11
C PRO A 26 8.07 3.37 10.24
N VAL A 27 7.63 3.15 11.48
CA VAL A 27 6.42 2.41 11.77
C VAL A 27 5.25 3.09 11.06
N LEU A 28 4.54 2.35 10.21
CA LEU A 28 3.35 2.85 9.55
C LEU A 28 2.28 3.11 10.62
N MET A 29 1.90 4.37 10.80
CA MET A 29 0.78 4.69 11.68
C MET A 29 -0.52 4.13 11.07
N PRO A 30 -1.44 3.59 11.89
CA PRO A 30 -2.73 3.14 11.40
C PRO A 30 -3.46 4.32 10.74
N VAL A 31 -3.89 4.10 9.51
CA VAL A 31 -4.67 5.08 8.75
C VAL A 31 -6.13 4.93 9.17
N ASP A 32 -6.72 5.99 9.71
CA ASP A 32 -8.16 6.05 9.93
C ASP A 32 -8.85 6.30 8.58
N LEU A 33 -9.28 5.21 7.96
CA LEU A 33 -9.93 5.22 6.65
C LEU A 33 -11.26 6.00 6.66
N ALA A 34 -11.85 6.28 7.82
CA ALA A 34 -13.07 7.06 7.94
C ALA A 34 -12.84 8.57 7.74
N GLN A 35 -11.59 9.05 7.75
CA GLN A 35 -11.28 10.49 7.64
C GLN A 35 -11.48 11.07 6.24
N ALA A 36 -11.56 10.23 5.20
CA ALA A 36 -11.73 10.70 3.83
C ALA A 36 -12.47 9.69 2.95
N SER A 37 -13.23 10.19 1.98
CA SER A 37 -13.92 9.37 0.97
C SER A 37 -13.01 8.96 -0.19
N VAL A 38 -11.88 9.66 -0.40
CA VAL A 38 -10.95 9.41 -1.51
C VAL A 38 -9.52 9.39 -1.00
N TRP A 39 -8.77 8.39 -1.43
CA TRP A 39 -7.39 8.13 -1.01
C TRP A 39 -6.49 7.94 -2.23
N ARG A 40 -5.23 8.35 -2.10
CA ARG A 40 -4.18 8.13 -3.11
C ARG A 40 -3.06 7.33 -2.49
N TRP A 41 -2.61 6.29 -3.20
CA TRP A 41 -1.37 5.61 -2.87
C TRP A 41 -0.17 6.44 -3.31
N ARG A 42 0.74 6.74 -2.38
CA ARG A 42 2.01 7.41 -2.66
C ARG A 42 3.16 6.45 -2.39
N SER A 43 3.83 6.03 -3.47
CA SER A 43 5.03 5.18 -3.37
C SER A 43 6.26 6.00 -2.98
N THR A 44 7.10 5.42 -2.13
CA THR A 44 8.40 6.01 -1.73
C THR A 44 9.59 5.41 -2.51
N GLY A 45 9.34 4.63 -3.57
CA GLY A 45 10.38 4.09 -4.45
C GLY A 45 11.06 2.81 -3.97
N GLN A 46 10.80 2.34 -2.75
CA GLN A 46 11.35 1.10 -2.17
C GLN A 46 10.29 -0.03 -2.06
N GLY A 47 9.30 -0.06 -2.96
CA GLY A 47 8.18 -1.01 -2.88
C GLY A 47 7.22 -0.74 -1.71
N ARG A 48 7.35 0.42 -1.07
CA ARG A 48 6.52 0.89 0.04
C ARG A 48 5.74 2.13 -0.37
N GLY A 49 4.67 2.39 0.35
CA GLY A 49 3.88 3.60 0.19
C GLY A 49 2.87 3.76 1.30
N MET A 50 2.17 4.89 1.27
CA MET A 50 1.12 5.21 2.22
C MET A 50 -0.12 5.69 1.50
N LEU A 51 -1.27 5.56 2.17
CA LEU A 51 -2.52 6.17 1.73
C LEU A 51 -2.55 7.61 2.24
N GLU A 52 -2.63 8.57 1.31
CA GLU A 52 -2.84 9.98 1.61
C GLU A 52 -4.29 10.36 1.28
N PRO A 53 -5.01 11.07 2.17
CA PRO A 53 -6.36 11.52 1.91
C PRO A 53 -6.35 12.63 0.84
N VAL A 54 -7.25 12.53 -0.14
CA VAL A 54 -7.38 13.53 -1.20
C VAL A 54 -8.44 14.56 -0.79
N MET A 55 -8.00 15.70 -0.26
CA MET A 55 -8.88 16.74 0.26
C MET A 55 -9.66 17.49 -0.83
N HIS A 56 -9.07 17.65 -2.01
CA HIS A 56 -9.66 18.41 -3.12
C HIS A 56 -9.61 17.57 -4.38
N TYR A 57 -10.75 17.00 -4.76
CA TYR A 57 -10.93 16.35 -6.05
C TYR A 57 -12.09 17.00 -6.79
N ARG A 58 -11.96 17.12 -8.12
CA ARG A 58 -13.08 17.49 -8.97
C ARG A 58 -13.81 16.21 -9.35
N ALA A 59 -14.96 15.99 -8.72
CA ALA A 59 -15.88 14.97 -9.19
C ALA A 59 -16.45 15.41 -10.55
N ALA A 60 -16.32 14.57 -11.57
CA ALA A 60 -17.18 14.63 -12.74
C ALA A 60 -18.36 13.70 -12.47
N ALA A 61 -19.58 14.11 -12.85
CA ALA A 61 -20.68 13.16 -12.84
C ALA A 61 -20.38 12.07 -13.87
N LEU A 62 -20.76 10.83 -13.57
CA LEU A 62 -20.46 9.71 -14.46
C LEU A 62 -21.19 9.85 -15.81
N GLU A 63 -22.28 10.61 -15.82
CA GLU A 63 -23.09 10.97 -16.99
C GLU A 63 -22.39 12.00 -17.89
N ASP A 64 -21.44 12.77 -17.35
CA ASP A 64 -20.66 13.77 -18.10
C ASP A 64 -19.46 13.13 -18.82
N LEU A 65 -19.16 11.85 -18.54
CA LEU A 65 -18.01 11.15 -19.12
C LEU A 65 -18.38 10.49 -20.45
N LEU A 66 -17.99 11.13 -21.55
CA LEU A 66 -18.22 10.64 -22.91
C LEU A 66 -17.22 9.54 -23.30
N GLY A 67 -17.68 8.51 -24.02
CA GLY A 67 -16.82 7.46 -24.58
C GLY A 67 -16.46 6.35 -23.60
N LEU A 68 -17.14 6.28 -22.45
CA LEU A 68 -16.97 5.24 -21.44
C LEU A 68 -18.08 4.19 -21.45
N GLU A 69 -19.02 4.25 -22.38
CA GLU A 69 -20.21 3.40 -22.40
C GLU A 69 -19.82 1.92 -22.49
N ARG A 70 -18.83 1.59 -23.33
CA ARG A 70 -18.32 0.22 -23.47
C ARG A 70 -17.67 -0.27 -22.18
N GLN A 71 -16.85 0.56 -21.56
CA GLN A 71 -16.13 0.26 -20.31
C GLN A 71 -17.12 0.06 -19.17
N ARG A 72 -18.14 0.93 -19.06
CA ARG A 72 -19.21 0.83 -18.05
C ARG A 72 -19.99 -0.47 -18.22
N ALA A 73 -20.42 -0.80 -19.45
CA ALA A 73 -21.16 -2.03 -19.71
C ALA A 73 -20.34 -3.29 -19.41
N ALA A 74 -19.04 -3.29 -19.75
CA ALA A 74 -18.13 -4.38 -19.42
C ALA A 74 -17.99 -4.55 -17.90
N LEU A 75 -17.74 -3.46 -17.18
CA LEU A 75 -17.62 -3.46 -15.73
C LEU A 75 -18.89 -3.99 -15.06
N GLU A 76 -20.05 -3.48 -15.45
CA GLU A 76 -21.32 -3.90 -14.87
C GLU A 76 -21.58 -5.40 -15.09
N ARG A 77 -21.33 -5.91 -16.31
CA ARG A 77 -21.43 -7.34 -16.59
C ARG A 77 -20.49 -8.17 -15.72
N ASN A 78 -19.24 -7.76 -15.60
CA ASN A 78 -18.22 -8.49 -14.86
C ASN A 78 -18.53 -8.50 -13.35
N VAL A 79 -19.02 -7.38 -12.81
CA VAL A 79 -19.51 -7.30 -11.42
C VAL A 79 -20.69 -8.24 -11.19
N ARG A 80 -21.67 -8.27 -12.10
CA ARG A 80 -22.79 -9.24 -12.00
C ARG A 80 -22.31 -10.69 -12.05
N GLN A 81 -21.35 -11.01 -12.92
CA GLN A 81 -20.75 -12.34 -13.00
C GLN A 81 -20.04 -12.69 -11.68
N PHE A 82 -19.23 -11.78 -11.15
CA PHE A 82 -18.51 -11.97 -9.88
C PHE A 82 -19.46 -12.22 -8.72
N ILE A 83 -20.50 -11.39 -8.56
CA ILE A 83 -21.52 -11.57 -7.51
C ILE A 83 -22.24 -12.92 -7.67
N ALA A 84 -22.43 -13.38 -8.91
CA ALA A 84 -23.00 -14.69 -9.21
C ALA A 84 -22.00 -15.87 -9.10
N GLY A 85 -20.77 -15.64 -8.63
CA GLY A 85 -19.72 -16.65 -8.51
C GLY A 85 -19.18 -17.17 -9.85
N ARG A 86 -19.41 -16.44 -10.93
CA ARG A 86 -18.95 -16.77 -12.29
C ARG A 86 -17.63 -16.04 -12.59
N PRO A 87 -16.83 -16.53 -13.56
CA PRO A 87 -15.64 -15.81 -14.01
C PRO A 87 -15.98 -14.37 -14.44
N ALA A 88 -15.15 -13.42 -14.04
CA ALA A 88 -15.24 -12.00 -14.37
C ALA A 88 -13.88 -11.55 -14.95
N ASN A 89 -13.91 -10.64 -15.93
CA ASN A 89 -12.73 -10.12 -16.64
C ASN A 89 -12.45 -8.65 -16.33
#